data_AF-H5YP66-F1
#
_entry.id   AF-H5YP66-F1
#
_cell.length_a   1.000
_cell.length_b   1.000
_cell.length_c   1.000
_cell.angle_alpha   90.00
_cell.angle_beta   90.00
_cell.angle_gamma   90.00
#
_symmetry.space_group_name_H-M   'P 1'
#
loop_
_entity.id
_entity.type
_entity.pdbx_description
1 polymer ?
#
loop_
_entity_poly.entity_id
_entity_poly.type
_entity_poly.pdbx_seq_one_letter_code
_entity_poly.pdbx_strand_id
1 'polypeptide(L)'
;MSQTSIERLRDYLAQLPPQAQALLMREFERALERGQDTAVATLVLDQLRKIVRKTEADAAPPPRTDDLSRLLFQVLEPFVVEAGAPIRAGQIRRSSLAPIWQWLGRDGAPAKLSEFEAALARMPADSAGQVEALASKLQAVAADAIFELTGPGGGDKSRALARVGPPNVIEDLYSTGAVLAVRDAIATLNEKLPRSLRAFGDAQIASVTAALNIPVLQTPQMLPFALSIVVQRMTAPWQIIRLAIKIAASDDEIRVAATPYGVAVTMALHDLSCVAAILRMDIKRGHFDNVAGNLKTLHDGVRGLRTELDLRNDSAWGKQLTSIRADISNALQSEIDSVPGRVRRILRQRAEKDIPPGARIDSTEVEETVALIDFVATCRNYASELAINEVTLRTYSDLQQYVERSTEQLVQSLRGADHKVRTYRQQQVQAAIRFCQVLFGDDYASLMSRAAENAATGERKSSRAS
;
A
#
# COMPACT_ATOMS: atom_id res chain seq x y z
N MET A 1 -28.25 12.05 -20.03
CA MET A 1 -29.36 11.20 -19.56
C MET A 1 -30.28 12.08 -18.72
N SER A 2 -31.56 12.23 -19.09
CA SER A 2 -32.53 13.01 -18.29
C SER A 2 -32.81 12.31 -16.96
N GLN A 3 -33.00 13.08 -15.87
CA GLN A 3 -33.27 12.55 -14.52
C GLN A 3 -34.42 11.51 -14.50
N THR A 4 -35.42 11.72 -15.35
CA THR A 4 -36.56 10.81 -15.56
C THR A 4 -36.18 9.39 -16.00
N SER A 5 -35.07 9.22 -16.73
CA SER A 5 -34.62 7.91 -17.21
C SER A 5 -33.92 7.10 -16.12
N ILE A 6 -33.24 7.78 -15.19
CA ILE A 6 -32.57 7.16 -14.04
C ILE A 6 -33.61 6.69 -13.02
N GLU A 7 -34.69 7.45 -12.83
CA GLU A 7 -35.80 7.07 -11.97
C GLU A 7 -36.53 5.82 -12.49
N ARG A 8 -36.85 5.77 -13.78
CA ARG A 8 -37.45 4.57 -14.40
C ARG A 8 -36.57 3.33 -14.29
N LEU A 9 -35.26 3.50 -14.47
CA LEU A 9 -34.29 2.41 -14.28
C LEU A 9 -34.29 1.92 -12.83
N ARG A 10 -34.24 2.84 -11.86
CA ARG A 10 -34.28 2.49 -10.43
C ARG A 10 -35.56 1.74 -10.08
N ASP A 11 -36.71 2.20 -10.56
CA ASP A 11 -38.00 1.59 -10.26
C ASP A 11 -38.11 0.19 -10.90
N TYR A 12 -37.58 0.00 -12.11
CA TYR A 12 -37.49 -1.32 -12.74
C TYR A 12 -36.57 -2.27 -11.96
N LEU A 13 -35.39 -1.81 -11.55
CA LEU A 13 -34.44 -2.62 -10.78
C LEU A 13 -35.01 -3.01 -9.40
N ALA A 14 -35.81 -2.13 -8.79
CA ALA A 14 -36.46 -2.38 -7.50
C ALA A 14 -37.56 -3.45 -7.57
N GLN A 15 -38.17 -3.66 -8.75
CA GLN A 15 -39.19 -4.69 -8.97
C GLN A 15 -38.59 -6.09 -9.21
N LEU A 16 -37.28 -6.20 -9.41
CA LEU A 16 -36.62 -7.48 -9.63
C LEU A 16 -36.50 -8.31 -8.34
N PRO A 17 -36.60 -9.65 -8.41
CA PRO A 17 -36.30 -10.52 -7.27
C PRO A 17 -34.87 -10.32 -6.73
N PRO A 18 -34.61 -10.48 -5.42
CA PRO A 18 -33.28 -10.27 -4.82
C PRO A 18 -32.17 -11.11 -5.47
N GLN A 19 -32.47 -12.34 -5.87
CA GLN A 19 -31.52 -13.20 -6.58
C GLN A 19 -31.13 -12.64 -7.96
N ALA A 20 -32.07 -12.02 -8.67
CA ALA A 20 -31.81 -11.39 -9.96
C ALA A 20 -31.00 -10.09 -9.81
N GLN A 21 -31.25 -9.32 -8.74
CA GLN A 21 -30.45 -8.13 -8.41
C GLN A 21 -28.98 -8.50 -8.09
N ALA A 22 -28.76 -9.56 -7.32
CA ALA A 22 -27.41 -10.05 -6.98
C ALA A 22 -26.65 -10.58 -8.22
N LEU A 23 -27.34 -11.30 -9.11
CA LEU A 23 -26.75 -11.76 -10.37
C LEU A 23 -26.37 -10.58 -11.27
N LEU A 24 -27.24 -9.58 -11.39
CA LEU A 24 -26.94 -8.36 -12.16
C LEU A 24 -25.76 -7.59 -11.57
N MET A 25 -25.68 -7.44 -10.24
CA MET A 25 -24.52 -6.82 -9.60
C MET A 25 -23.23 -7.53 -9.97
N ARG A 26 -23.19 -8.87 -9.87
CA ARG A 26 -21.99 -9.66 -10.20
C ARG A 26 -21.59 -9.53 -11.67
N GLU A 27 -22.56 -9.51 -12.59
CA GLU A 27 -22.26 -9.38 -14.02
C GLU A 27 -21.78 -7.98 -14.41
N PHE A 28 -22.33 -6.91 -13.79
CA PHE A 28 -21.83 -5.55 -14.02
C PHE A 28 -20.47 -5.29 -13.36
N GLU A 29 -20.17 -5.92 -12.22
CA GLU A 29 -18.83 -5.90 -11.62
C GLU A 29 -17.80 -6.61 -12.52
N ARG A 30 -18.17 -7.76 -13.10
CA ARG A 30 -17.35 -8.43 -14.13
C ARG A 30 -17.19 -7.61 -15.42
N ALA A 31 -18.19 -6.84 -15.81
CA ALA A 31 -18.09 -5.95 -16.97
C ALA A 31 -17.10 -4.79 -16.72
N LEU A 32 -17.09 -4.24 -15.49
CA LEU A 32 -16.08 -3.26 -15.06
C LEU A 32 -14.66 -3.85 -15.08
N GLU A 33 -14.48 -5.08 -14.60
CA GLU A 33 -13.17 -5.76 -14.63
C GLU A 33 -12.66 -5.99 -16.06
N ARG A 34 -13.57 -6.17 -17.03
CA ARG A 34 -13.24 -6.32 -18.45
C ARG A 34 -13.11 -5.00 -19.21
N GLY A 35 -13.35 -3.86 -18.55
CA GLY A 35 -13.30 -2.53 -19.17
C GLY A 35 -14.41 -2.25 -20.18
N GLN A 36 -15.53 -2.98 -20.12
CA GLN A 36 -16.66 -2.84 -21.03
C GLN A 36 -17.72 -1.90 -20.44
N ASP A 37 -18.14 -0.89 -21.20
CA ASP A 37 -19.23 0.04 -20.87
C ASP A 37 -19.20 0.56 -19.43
N THR A 38 -18.00 0.97 -18.98
CA THR A 38 -17.71 1.35 -17.58
C THR A 38 -18.67 2.40 -17.04
N ALA A 39 -19.04 3.40 -17.84
CA ALA A 39 -19.98 4.45 -17.44
C ALA A 39 -21.40 3.91 -17.13
N VAL A 40 -21.89 2.94 -17.91
CA VAL A 40 -23.21 2.34 -17.71
C VAL A 40 -23.17 1.37 -16.53
N ALA A 41 -22.11 0.54 -16.46
CA ALA A 41 -21.93 -0.42 -15.38
C ALA A 41 -21.82 0.28 -14.01
N THR A 42 -21.06 1.37 -13.90
CA THR A 42 -20.97 2.15 -12.66
C THR A 42 -22.32 2.75 -12.25
N LEU A 43 -23.09 3.27 -13.22
CA LEU A 43 -24.41 3.88 -12.94
C LEU A 43 -25.43 2.83 -12.47
N VAL A 44 -25.49 1.67 -13.12
CA VAL A 44 -26.42 0.59 -12.74
C VAL A 44 -26.05 0.01 -11.38
N LEU A 45 -24.75 -0.18 -11.10
CA LEU A 45 -24.27 -0.65 -9.80
C LEU A 45 -24.59 0.34 -8.67
N ASP A 46 -24.46 1.65 -8.90
CA ASP A 46 -24.83 2.66 -7.91
C ASP A 46 -26.34 2.60 -7.56
N GLN A 47 -27.20 2.40 -8.56
CA GLN A 47 -28.64 2.25 -8.32
C GLN A 47 -28.98 0.92 -7.63
N LEU A 48 -28.39 -0.21 -8.05
CA LEU A 48 -28.57 -1.51 -7.41
C LEU A 48 -28.12 -1.48 -5.94
N ARG A 49 -26.98 -0.86 -5.63
CA ARG A 49 -26.49 -0.71 -4.25
C ARG A 49 -27.42 0.14 -3.39
N LYS A 50 -28.04 1.18 -3.94
CA LYS A 50 -29.05 2.00 -3.22
C LYS A 50 -30.31 1.21 -2.92
N ILE A 51 -30.75 0.35 -3.83
CA ILE A 51 -31.92 -0.51 -3.65
C ILE A 51 -31.63 -1.57 -2.59
N VAL A 52 -30.50 -2.29 -2.70
CA VAL A 52 -30.10 -3.32 -1.73
C VAL A 52 -29.94 -2.72 -0.34
N ARG A 53 -29.26 -1.58 -0.20
CA ARG A 53 -29.13 -0.86 1.08
C ARG A 53 -30.46 -0.42 1.68
N LYS A 54 -31.43 -0.04 0.84
CA LYS A 54 -32.78 0.32 1.30
C LYS A 54 -33.55 -0.91 1.78
N THR A 55 -33.44 -2.02 1.08
CA THR A 55 -34.01 -3.32 1.50
C THR A 55 -33.35 -3.84 2.79
N GLU A 56 -32.05 -3.63 2.97
CA GLU A 56 -31.31 -3.93 4.21
C GLU A 56 -31.68 -3.01 5.37
N ALA A 57 -32.08 -1.76 5.09
CA ALA A 57 -32.53 -0.80 6.10
C ALA A 57 -34.01 -1.00 6.52
N ASP A 58 -34.87 -1.48 5.62
CA ASP A 58 -36.27 -1.83 5.91
C ASP A 58 -36.44 -3.26 6.48
N ALA A 59 -35.42 -4.10 6.36
CA ALA A 59 -35.30 -5.31 7.17
C ALA A 59 -34.96 -4.90 8.61
N ALA A 60 -35.65 -5.49 9.60
CA ALA A 60 -35.20 -5.38 10.99
C ALA A 60 -33.69 -5.71 11.02
N PRO A 61 -32.85 -4.90 11.70
CA PRO A 61 -31.43 -5.13 11.72
C PRO A 61 -31.22 -6.60 12.09
N PRO A 62 -30.40 -7.35 11.32
CA PRO A 62 -30.15 -8.73 11.67
C PRO A 62 -29.74 -8.77 13.15
N PRO A 63 -30.17 -9.79 13.92
CA PRO A 63 -29.64 -9.96 15.26
C PRO A 63 -28.11 -9.86 15.22
N ARG A 64 -27.49 -9.38 16.30
CA ARG A 64 -26.06 -9.06 16.46
C ARG A 64 -25.09 -10.24 16.26
N THR A 65 -25.33 -11.12 15.30
CA THR A 65 -24.44 -12.19 14.84
C THR A 65 -23.12 -11.61 14.31
N ASP A 66 -23.12 -10.36 13.84
CA ASP A 66 -21.93 -9.61 13.44
C ASP A 66 -21.04 -9.18 14.62
N ASP A 67 -21.54 -9.19 15.87
CA ASP A 67 -20.74 -8.93 17.08
C ASP A 67 -19.99 -10.20 17.56
N LEU A 68 -20.56 -11.40 17.38
CA LEU A 68 -19.97 -12.64 17.91
C LEU A 68 -18.67 -13.03 17.19
N SER A 69 -18.68 -12.94 15.86
CA SER A 69 -17.49 -13.24 15.05
C SER A 69 -16.36 -12.25 15.34
N ARG A 70 -16.70 -10.98 15.58
CA ARG A 70 -15.74 -9.93 16.00
C ARG A 70 -15.16 -10.22 17.37
N LEU A 71 -15.99 -10.59 18.35
CA LEU A 71 -15.53 -10.96 19.69
C LEU A 71 -14.63 -12.20 19.66
N LEU A 72 -14.92 -13.18 18.79
CA LEU A 72 -14.05 -14.35 18.61
C LEU A 72 -12.70 -13.92 18.02
N PHE A 73 -12.70 -13.18 16.92
CA PHE A 73 -11.48 -12.88 16.16
C PHE A 73 -10.74 -11.62 16.58
N GLN A 74 -11.18 -10.90 17.62
CA GLN A 74 -10.52 -9.68 18.10
C GLN A 74 -9.02 -9.88 18.41
N VAL A 75 -8.65 -11.05 18.95
CA VAL A 75 -7.24 -11.36 19.27
C VAL A 75 -6.38 -11.53 18.00
N LEU A 76 -7.03 -11.80 16.85
CA LEU A 76 -6.36 -11.93 15.57
C LEU A 76 -6.13 -10.59 14.88
N GLU A 77 -6.83 -9.52 15.28
CA GLU A 77 -6.81 -8.21 14.60
C GLU A 77 -5.40 -7.70 14.28
N PRO A 78 -4.40 -7.81 15.18
CA PRO A 78 -3.03 -7.41 14.86
C PRO A 78 -2.42 -8.20 13.70
N PHE A 79 -2.84 -9.44 13.45
CA PHE A 79 -2.21 -10.34 12.49
C PHE A 79 -2.95 -10.39 11.15
N VAL A 80 -4.10 -9.73 11.05
CA VAL A 80 -4.96 -9.81 9.87
C VAL A 80 -4.42 -8.92 8.74
N VAL A 81 -4.28 -9.50 7.55
CA VAL A 81 -3.92 -8.79 6.31
C VAL A 81 -5.07 -8.78 5.31
N GLU A 82 -5.21 -7.67 4.58
CA GLU A 82 -6.26 -7.50 3.58
C GLU A 82 -6.11 -8.45 2.39
N ALA A 83 -7.22 -8.70 1.69
CA ALA A 83 -7.23 -9.57 0.52
C ALA A 83 -6.31 -9.03 -0.60
N GLY A 84 -5.55 -9.94 -1.22
CA GLY A 84 -4.63 -9.61 -2.32
C GLY A 84 -3.24 -9.15 -1.87
N ALA A 85 -3.00 -8.92 -0.58
CA ALA A 85 -1.67 -8.68 -0.05
C ALA A 85 -0.87 -10.00 0.05
N PRO A 86 0.42 -10.02 -0.33
CA PRO A 86 1.26 -11.19 -0.11
C PRO A 86 1.46 -11.40 1.40
N ILE A 87 1.29 -12.65 1.84
CA ILE A 87 1.37 -13.02 3.26
C ILE A 87 2.79 -13.40 3.66
N ARG A 88 3.16 -13.10 4.90
CA ARG A 88 4.36 -13.66 5.56
C ARG A 88 4.02 -14.42 6.83
N ALA A 89 5.02 -15.08 7.39
CA ALA A 89 4.92 -15.71 8.70
C ALA A 89 4.42 -14.69 9.75
N GLY A 90 3.52 -15.15 10.62
CA GLY A 90 2.91 -14.32 11.68
C GLY A 90 1.71 -13.48 11.22
N GLN A 91 1.14 -13.77 10.05
CA GLN A 91 -0.05 -13.10 9.52
C GLN A 91 -1.15 -14.10 9.17
N ILE A 92 -2.38 -13.62 9.07
CA ILE A 92 -3.60 -14.37 8.73
C ILE A 92 -4.37 -13.56 7.69
N ARG A 93 -4.88 -14.19 6.63
CA ARG A 93 -5.66 -13.45 5.62
C ARG A 93 -7.04 -13.10 6.17
N ARG A 94 -7.49 -11.85 5.98
CA ARG A 94 -8.85 -11.43 6.35
C ARG A 94 -9.92 -12.29 5.68
N SER A 95 -9.67 -12.69 4.43
CA SER A 95 -10.58 -13.54 3.65
C SER A 95 -10.77 -14.94 4.24
N SER A 96 -9.89 -15.39 5.14
CA SER A 96 -9.99 -16.69 5.79
C SER A 96 -10.95 -16.69 7.00
N LEU A 97 -11.20 -15.53 7.61
CA LEU A 97 -11.99 -15.44 8.85
C LEU A 97 -13.46 -15.84 8.66
N ALA A 98 -14.10 -15.38 7.57
CA ALA A 98 -15.50 -15.69 7.29
C ALA A 98 -15.75 -17.20 7.06
N PRO A 99 -14.98 -17.89 6.21
CA PRO A 99 -15.09 -19.35 6.06
C PRO A 99 -14.84 -20.12 7.36
N ILE A 100 -13.85 -19.71 8.17
CA ILE A 100 -13.57 -20.33 9.47
C ILE A 100 -14.75 -20.16 10.42
N TRP A 101 -15.34 -18.97 10.49
CA TRP A 101 -16.54 -18.71 11.29
C TRP A 101 -17.74 -19.57 10.87
N GLN A 102 -18.01 -19.64 9.56
CA GLN A 102 -19.10 -20.47 9.02
C GLN A 102 -18.90 -21.95 9.35
N TRP A 103 -17.66 -22.44 9.26
CA TRP A 103 -17.34 -23.81 9.63
C TRP A 103 -17.51 -24.06 11.13
N LEU A 104 -17.06 -23.16 12.00
CA LEU A 104 -17.25 -23.26 13.45
C LEU A 104 -18.74 -23.37 13.81
N GLY A 105 -19.60 -22.57 13.17
CA GLY A 105 -21.05 -22.58 13.38
C GLY A 105 -21.79 -23.81 12.84
N ARG A 106 -21.20 -24.53 11.87
CA ARG A 106 -21.83 -25.69 11.23
C ARG A 106 -21.33 -27.01 11.81
N ASP A 107 -20.02 -27.16 11.89
CA ASP A 107 -19.35 -28.45 12.14
C ASP A 107 -18.36 -28.39 13.31
N GLY A 108 -17.78 -27.21 13.62
CA GLY A 108 -16.72 -27.10 14.62
C GLY A 108 -17.25 -27.15 16.06
N ALA A 109 -18.14 -26.22 16.42
CA ALA A 109 -18.69 -26.11 17.77
C ALA A 109 -20.11 -25.50 17.81
N PRO A 110 -21.08 -26.00 17.01
CA PRO A 110 -22.41 -25.39 16.85
C PRO A 110 -23.17 -25.24 18.17
N ALA A 111 -23.14 -26.27 19.04
CA ALA A 111 -23.81 -26.24 20.33
C ALA A 111 -23.22 -25.18 21.27
N LYS A 112 -21.88 -25.06 21.31
CA LYS A 112 -21.19 -24.09 22.17
C LYS A 112 -21.34 -22.66 21.68
N LEU A 113 -21.40 -22.45 20.37
CA LEU A 113 -21.74 -21.15 19.79
C LEU A 113 -23.18 -20.73 20.15
N SER A 114 -24.12 -21.66 20.09
CA SER A 114 -25.52 -21.40 20.49
C SER A 114 -25.65 -21.09 21.98
N GLU A 115 -24.95 -21.84 22.85
CA GLU A 115 -24.87 -21.57 24.29
C GLU A 115 -24.29 -20.17 24.57
N PHE A 116 -23.24 -19.79 23.86
CA PHE A 116 -22.59 -18.49 23.97
C PHE A 116 -23.49 -17.34 23.54
N GLU A 117 -24.15 -17.48 22.38
CA GLU A 117 -25.10 -16.48 21.87
C GLU A 117 -26.27 -16.27 22.84
N ALA A 118 -26.82 -17.36 23.40
CA ALA A 118 -27.87 -17.28 24.41
C ALA A 118 -27.39 -16.62 25.71
N ALA A 119 -26.14 -16.85 26.11
CA ALA A 119 -25.55 -16.20 27.28
C ALA A 119 -25.35 -14.70 27.06
N LEU A 120 -24.83 -14.30 25.89
CA LEU A 120 -24.63 -12.89 25.53
C LEU A 120 -25.96 -12.14 25.44
N ALA A 121 -27.00 -12.74 24.86
CA ALA A 121 -28.33 -12.13 24.75
C ALA A 121 -28.99 -11.82 26.11
N ARG A 122 -28.58 -12.50 27.18
CA ARG A 122 -29.08 -12.29 28.54
C ARG A 122 -28.29 -11.26 29.33
N MET A 123 -27.16 -10.77 28.81
CA MET A 123 -26.28 -9.85 29.53
C MET A 123 -26.75 -8.39 29.46
N PRO A 124 -26.62 -7.63 30.56
CA PRO A 124 -26.78 -6.18 30.54
C PRO A 124 -25.74 -5.51 29.64
N ALA A 125 -26.12 -4.40 28.99
CA ALA A 125 -25.26 -3.66 28.06
C ALA A 125 -23.92 -3.17 28.67
N ASP A 126 -23.85 -3.02 30.00
CA ASP A 126 -22.67 -2.50 30.72
C ASP A 126 -21.77 -3.62 31.33
N SER A 127 -21.86 -4.84 30.81
CA SER A 127 -21.16 -6.03 31.36
C SER A 127 -19.87 -6.36 30.63
N ALA A 128 -19.04 -5.36 30.31
CA ALA A 128 -17.83 -5.52 29.48
C ALA A 128 -16.88 -6.64 29.97
N GLY A 129 -16.65 -6.74 31.29
CA GLY A 129 -15.80 -7.80 31.85
C GLY A 129 -16.39 -9.22 31.71
N GLN A 130 -17.71 -9.35 31.71
CA GLN A 130 -18.37 -10.65 31.51
C GLN A 130 -18.36 -11.06 30.04
N VAL A 131 -18.54 -10.09 29.13
CA VAL A 131 -18.42 -10.30 27.68
C VAL A 131 -17.01 -10.79 27.34
N GLU A 132 -15.99 -10.18 27.94
CA GLU A 132 -14.59 -10.56 27.74
C GLU A 132 -14.28 -11.97 28.27
N ALA A 133 -14.78 -12.30 29.48
CA ALA A 133 -14.62 -13.63 30.06
C ALA A 133 -15.34 -14.72 29.25
N LEU A 134 -16.51 -14.40 28.71
CA LEU A 134 -17.19 -15.28 27.76
C LEU A 134 -16.36 -15.43 26.49
N ALA A 135 -15.89 -14.34 25.88
CA ALA A 135 -15.14 -14.36 24.63
C ALA A 135 -13.88 -15.24 24.75
N SER A 136 -13.16 -15.15 25.86
CA SER A 136 -12.02 -16.04 26.17
C SER A 136 -12.42 -17.52 26.15
N LYS A 137 -13.55 -17.89 26.77
CA LYS A 137 -14.06 -19.28 26.75
C LYS A 137 -14.41 -19.73 25.34
N LEU A 138 -15.05 -18.87 24.55
CA LEU A 138 -15.40 -19.19 23.16
C LEU A 138 -14.15 -19.39 22.30
N GLN A 139 -13.14 -18.53 22.49
CA GLN A 139 -11.86 -18.63 21.78
C GLN A 139 -11.13 -19.93 22.11
N ALA A 140 -11.15 -20.39 23.37
CA ALA A 140 -10.61 -21.69 23.76
C ALA A 140 -11.36 -22.85 23.08
N VAL A 141 -12.69 -22.84 23.10
CA VAL A 141 -13.50 -23.86 22.40
C VAL A 141 -13.22 -23.88 20.90
N ALA A 142 -13.09 -22.70 20.27
CA ALA A 142 -12.76 -22.59 18.86
C ALA A 142 -11.35 -23.13 18.57
N ALA A 143 -10.37 -22.84 19.43
CA ALA A 143 -9.01 -23.37 19.30
C ALA A 143 -8.99 -24.90 19.38
N ASP A 144 -9.68 -25.49 20.37
CA ASP A 144 -9.78 -26.94 20.53
C ASP A 144 -10.41 -27.60 19.29
N ALA A 145 -11.53 -27.05 18.80
CA ALA A 145 -12.19 -27.54 17.59
C ALA A 145 -11.27 -27.49 16.36
N ILE A 146 -10.49 -26.41 16.22
CA ILE A 146 -9.50 -26.26 15.16
C ILE A 146 -8.41 -27.33 15.29
N PHE A 147 -7.84 -27.51 16.48
CA PHE A 147 -6.76 -28.48 16.70
C PHE A 147 -7.20 -29.93 16.50
N GLU A 148 -8.43 -30.27 16.89
CA GLU A 148 -9.01 -31.59 16.60
C GLU A 148 -9.05 -31.85 15.08
N LEU A 149 -9.45 -30.83 14.30
CA LEU A 149 -9.53 -30.94 12.85
C LEU A 149 -8.14 -30.94 12.17
N THR A 150 -7.21 -30.10 12.63
CA THR A 150 -5.86 -29.95 12.02
C THR A 150 -4.84 -30.97 12.53
N GLY A 151 -5.14 -31.66 13.64
CA GLY A 151 -4.26 -32.70 14.18
C GLY A 151 -4.12 -33.91 13.26
N PRO A 152 -3.10 -34.75 13.46
CA PRO A 152 -2.83 -35.91 12.59
C PRO A 152 -4.06 -36.82 12.46
N GLY A 153 -4.29 -37.36 11.26
CA GLY A 153 -5.40 -38.28 10.97
C GLY A 153 -5.50 -38.69 9.50
N GLY A 154 -6.40 -39.63 9.21
CA GLY A 154 -6.59 -40.23 7.87
C GLY A 154 -7.54 -39.45 6.94
N GLY A 155 -8.01 -40.11 5.88
CA GLY A 155 -8.77 -39.49 4.78
C GLY A 155 -10.10 -38.80 5.16
N ASP A 156 -10.68 -39.11 6.32
CA ASP A 156 -11.88 -38.42 6.81
C ASP A 156 -11.58 -36.99 7.28
N LYS A 157 -10.40 -36.74 7.87
CA LYS A 157 -9.97 -35.37 8.24
C LYS A 157 -9.67 -34.51 7.01
N SER A 158 -9.09 -35.09 5.96
CA SER A 158 -8.87 -34.38 4.69
C SER A 158 -10.19 -33.90 4.07
N ARG A 159 -11.22 -34.75 4.08
CA ARG A 159 -12.58 -34.37 3.64
C ARG A 159 -13.21 -33.31 4.55
N ALA A 160 -13.01 -33.39 5.86
CA ALA A 160 -13.49 -32.38 6.79
C ALA A 160 -12.79 -31.02 6.61
N LEU A 161 -11.48 -30.99 6.37
CA LEU A 161 -10.72 -29.77 6.06
C LEU A 161 -11.20 -29.11 4.76
N ALA A 162 -11.50 -29.90 3.72
CA ALA A 162 -12.05 -29.38 2.47
C ALA A 162 -13.43 -28.69 2.65
N ARG A 163 -14.17 -29.00 3.72
CA ARG A 163 -15.43 -28.33 4.06
C ARG A 163 -15.25 -26.97 4.74
N VAL A 164 -14.06 -26.65 5.23
CA VAL A 164 -13.72 -25.35 5.84
C VAL A 164 -13.57 -24.30 4.75
N GLY A 165 -12.83 -24.62 3.68
CA GLY A 165 -12.58 -23.68 2.60
C GLY A 165 -11.47 -24.12 1.65
N PRO A 166 -11.07 -23.23 0.72
CA PRO A 166 -9.96 -23.46 -0.19
C PRO A 166 -8.61 -23.60 0.55
N PRO A 167 -7.55 -24.10 -0.12
CA PRO A 167 -6.25 -24.41 0.51
C PRO A 167 -5.65 -23.27 1.35
N ASN A 168 -5.75 -22.02 0.89
CA ASN A 168 -5.26 -20.84 1.61
C ASN A 168 -6.00 -20.62 2.95
N VAL A 169 -7.28 -20.97 3.04
CA VAL A 169 -8.03 -20.92 4.30
C VAL A 169 -7.58 -22.03 5.23
N ILE A 170 -7.26 -23.21 4.68
CA ILE A 170 -6.75 -24.35 5.45
C ILE A 170 -5.36 -24.04 6.04
N GLU A 171 -4.49 -23.37 5.28
CA GLU A 171 -3.20 -22.86 5.77
C GLU A 171 -3.39 -21.91 6.98
N ASP A 172 -4.36 -21.00 6.88
CA ASP A 172 -4.64 -20.01 7.92
C ASP A 172 -5.40 -20.58 9.13
N LEU A 173 -6.09 -21.71 8.95
CA LEU A 173 -6.91 -22.35 9.98
C LEU A 173 -6.08 -22.71 11.21
N TYR A 174 -4.93 -23.37 11.00
CA TYR A 174 -4.07 -23.78 12.10
C TYR A 174 -3.45 -22.56 12.84
N SER A 175 -2.99 -21.57 12.08
CA SER A 175 -2.52 -20.29 12.62
C SER A 175 -3.57 -19.59 13.47
N THR A 176 -4.83 -19.62 13.01
CA THR A 176 -5.97 -19.07 13.74
C THR A 176 -6.14 -19.76 15.09
N GLY A 177 -6.25 -21.11 15.10
CA GLY A 177 -6.38 -21.86 16.34
C GLY A 177 -5.22 -21.64 17.32
N ALA A 178 -4.00 -21.56 16.78
CA ALA A 178 -2.80 -21.32 17.58
C ALA A 178 -2.79 -19.96 18.28
N VAL A 179 -3.17 -18.88 17.58
CA VAL A 179 -3.27 -17.56 18.19
C VAL A 179 -4.41 -17.51 19.22
N LEU A 180 -5.55 -18.14 18.94
CA LEU A 180 -6.66 -18.23 19.89
C LEU A 180 -6.24 -18.96 21.19
N ALA A 181 -5.47 -20.04 21.08
CA ALA A 181 -5.02 -20.83 22.22
C ALA A 181 -4.03 -20.11 23.15
N VAL A 182 -3.29 -19.12 22.63
CA VAL A 182 -2.24 -18.40 23.38
C VAL A 182 -2.62 -16.94 23.68
N ARG A 183 -3.91 -16.62 23.64
CA ARG A 183 -4.46 -15.28 23.89
C ARG A 183 -3.85 -14.58 25.09
N ASP A 184 -3.81 -15.22 26.25
CA ASP A 184 -3.34 -14.59 27.49
C ASP A 184 -1.82 -14.32 27.45
N ALA A 185 -1.06 -15.17 26.76
CA ALA A 185 0.36 -14.94 26.51
C ALA A 185 0.58 -13.73 25.58
N ILE A 186 -0.27 -13.57 24.56
CA ILE A 186 -0.27 -12.40 23.66
C ILE A 186 -0.65 -11.12 24.40
N ALA A 187 -1.66 -11.18 25.29
CA ALA A 187 -2.04 -10.06 26.14
C ALA A 187 -0.88 -9.66 27.07
N THR A 188 -0.27 -10.64 27.74
CA THR A 188 0.91 -10.44 28.60
C THR A 188 2.08 -9.80 27.83
N LEU A 189 2.33 -10.25 26.59
CA LEU A 189 3.38 -9.65 25.76
C LEU A 189 3.05 -8.19 25.41
N ASN A 190 1.80 -7.90 25.04
CA ASN A 190 1.36 -6.53 24.74
C ASN A 190 1.50 -5.59 25.94
N GLU A 191 1.23 -6.06 27.15
CA GLU A 191 1.40 -5.28 28.39
C GLU A 191 2.88 -4.98 28.70
N LYS A 192 3.76 -5.95 28.45
CA LYS A 192 5.21 -5.80 28.70
C LYS A 192 5.91 -4.92 27.65
N LEU A 193 5.37 -4.82 26.44
CA LEU A 193 6.01 -4.09 25.35
C LEU A 193 5.76 -2.57 25.44
N PRO A 194 6.78 -1.73 25.15
CA PRO A 194 6.58 -0.31 24.98
C PRO A 194 5.57 0.00 23.87
N ARG A 195 4.76 1.06 24.06
CA ARG A 195 3.77 1.50 23.05
C ARG A 195 4.38 1.89 21.71
N SER A 196 5.64 2.36 21.70
CA SER A 196 6.37 2.73 20.49
C SER A 196 7.86 2.50 20.66
N LEU A 197 8.50 1.98 19.61
CA LEU A 197 9.93 1.69 19.49
C LEU A 197 10.51 2.55 18.35
N ARG A 198 11.00 3.74 18.69
CA ARG A 198 11.55 4.69 17.68
C ARG A 198 12.95 4.30 17.22
N ALA A 199 13.86 4.16 18.18
CA ALA A 199 15.22 3.67 17.96
C ALA A 199 15.33 2.28 18.60
N PHE A 200 15.68 1.26 17.81
CA PHE A 200 15.84 -0.10 18.29
C PHE A 200 17.31 -0.42 18.57
N GLY A 201 17.86 0.21 19.62
CA GLY A 201 19.23 0.01 20.10
C GLY A 201 19.33 -1.05 21.20
N ASP A 202 20.52 -1.24 21.78
CA ASP A 202 20.80 -2.31 22.75
C ASP A 202 19.83 -2.35 23.94
N ALA A 203 19.46 -1.18 24.49
CA ALA A 203 18.52 -1.09 25.61
C ALA A 203 17.12 -1.59 25.22
N GLN A 204 16.63 -1.20 24.04
CA GLN A 204 15.34 -1.65 23.53
C GLN A 204 15.37 -3.13 23.14
N ILE A 205 16.49 -3.60 22.56
CA ILE A 205 16.69 -5.02 22.24
C ILE A 205 16.65 -5.86 23.52
N ALA A 206 17.34 -5.43 24.59
CA ALA A 206 17.31 -6.12 25.88
C ALA A 206 15.90 -6.12 26.48
N SER A 207 15.20 -4.98 26.45
CA SER A 207 13.82 -4.85 26.92
C SER A 207 12.85 -5.76 26.15
N VAL A 208 12.96 -5.81 24.82
CA VAL A 208 12.10 -6.66 23.98
C VAL A 208 12.44 -8.13 24.17
N THR A 209 13.72 -8.48 24.25
CA THR A 209 14.16 -9.85 24.58
C THR A 209 13.56 -10.32 25.91
N ALA A 210 13.58 -9.47 26.94
CA ALA A 210 12.99 -9.78 28.23
C ALA A 210 11.45 -9.91 28.15
N ALA A 211 10.78 -9.06 27.37
CA ALA A 211 9.33 -9.13 27.16
C ALA A 211 8.91 -10.41 26.42
N LEU A 212 9.71 -10.83 25.41
CA LEU A 212 9.51 -12.04 24.61
C LEU A 212 9.84 -13.33 25.37
N ASN A 213 10.31 -13.26 26.62
CA ASN A 213 10.59 -14.44 27.44
C ASN A 213 9.28 -15.07 27.99
N ILE A 214 8.45 -15.54 27.06
CA ILE A 214 7.18 -16.22 27.27
C ILE A 214 7.26 -17.53 26.47
N PRO A 215 7.51 -18.69 27.10
CA PRO A 215 7.91 -19.92 26.41
C PRO A 215 6.97 -20.36 25.27
N VAL A 216 5.65 -20.24 25.47
CA VAL A 216 4.66 -20.64 24.45
C VAL A 216 4.73 -19.80 23.18
N LEU A 217 5.23 -18.56 23.28
CA LEU A 217 5.43 -17.65 22.15
C LEU A 217 6.79 -17.82 21.46
N GLN A 218 7.70 -18.62 22.01
CA GLN A 218 9.03 -18.86 21.44
C GLN A 218 9.10 -20.12 20.56
N THR A 219 7.99 -20.83 20.40
CA THR A 219 7.90 -21.95 19.47
C THR A 219 8.10 -21.47 18.02
N PRO A 220 8.65 -22.29 17.10
CA PRO A 220 8.84 -21.89 15.71
C PRO A 220 7.55 -21.39 15.03
N GLN A 221 6.42 -21.91 15.47
CA GLN A 221 5.10 -21.51 14.98
C GLN A 221 4.62 -20.17 15.53
N MET A 222 4.82 -19.91 16.83
CA MET A 222 4.27 -18.71 17.49
C MET A 222 5.21 -17.51 17.47
N LEU A 223 6.53 -17.75 17.32
CA LEU A 223 7.52 -16.69 17.29
C LEU A 223 7.24 -15.63 16.21
N PRO A 224 6.85 -15.97 14.97
CA PRO A 224 6.48 -14.96 13.96
C PRO A 224 5.32 -14.06 14.37
N PHE A 225 4.34 -14.58 15.12
CA PHE A 225 3.22 -13.78 15.66
C PHE A 225 3.72 -12.84 16.76
N ALA A 226 4.53 -13.34 17.69
CA ALA A 226 5.13 -12.52 18.73
C ALA A 226 6.00 -11.39 18.16
N LEU A 227 6.82 -11.70 17.14
CA LEU A 227 7.63 -10.72 16.43
C LEU A 227 6.77 -9.72 15.66
N SER A 228 5.62 -10.13 15.11
CA SER A 228 4.71 -9.20 14.43
C SER A 228 4.14 -8.14 15.37
N ILE A 229 3.85 -8.48 16.63
CA ILE A 229 3.47 -7.50 17.66
C ILE A 229 4.60 -6.50 17.89
N VAL A 230 5.85 -6.96 17.98
CA VAL A 230 7.01 -6.08 18.16
C VAL A 230 7.15 -5.13 16.98
N VAL A 231 7.11 -5.67 15.75
CA VAL A 231 7.24 -4.90 14.50
C VAL A 231 6.21 -3.78 14.40
N GLN A 232 4.96 -4.03 14.82
CA GLN A 232 3.91 -3.00 14.82
C GLN A 232 4.17 -1.81 15.74
N ARG A 233 5.04 -1.97 16.74
CA ARG A 233 5.46 -0.88 17.62
C ARG A 233 6.63 -0.10 17.04
N MET A 234 7.31 -0.60 16.00
CA MET A 234 8.55 -0.03 15.48
C MET A 234 8.30 1.08 14.47
N THR A 235 9.09 2.15 14.55
CA THR A 235 9.11 3.19 13.50
C THR A 235 9.82 2.70 12.23
N ALA A 236 10.82 1.84 12.37
CA ALA A 236 11.55 1.23 11.27
C ALA A 236 11.47 -0.31 11.37
N PRO A 237 10.45 -0.95 10.77
CA PRO A 237 10.21 -2.40 10.86
C PRO A 237 11.43 -3.28 10.55
N TRP A 238 12.27 -2.85 9.61
CA TRP A 238 13.46 -3.59 9.20
C TRP A 238 14.44 -3.83 10.37
N GLN A 239 14.46 -2.96 11.39
CA GLN A 239 15.39 -3.09 12.52
C GLN A 239 15.13 -4.33 13.39
N ILE A 240 14.02 -5.06 13.17
CA ILE A 240 13.73 -6.32 13.86
C ILE A 240 14.85 -7.36 13.68
N ILE A 241 15.65 -7.26 12.61
CA ILE A 241 16.81 -8.13 12.36
C ILE A 241 17.85 -8.07 13.49
N ARG A 242 17.96 -6.92 14.19
CA ARG A 242 18.90 -6.73 15.30
C ARG A 242 18.64 -7.69 16.44
N LEU A 243 17.37 -8.08 16.63
CA LEU A 243 17.00 -9.08 17.62
C LEU A 243 17.55 -10.46 17.24
N ALA A 244 17.47 -10.84 15.96
CA ALA A 244 18.02 -12.09 15.46
C ALA A 244 19.54 -12.12 15.56
N ILE A 245 20.22 -11.05 15.17
CA ILE A 245 21.68 -10.87 15.30
C ILE A 245 22.11 -10.98 16.76
N LYS A 246 21.40 -10.31 17.67
CA LYS A 246 21.69 -10.36 19.10
C LYS A 246 21.61 -11.77 19.67
N ILE A 247 20.59 -12.53 19.27
CA ILE A 247 20.34 -13.89 19.75
C ILE A 247 21.33 -14.89 19.14
N ALA A 248 21.70 -14.70 17.88
CA ALA A 248 22.74 -15.49 17.22
C ALA A 248 24.16 -15.17 17.73
N ALA A 249 24.32 -14.04 18.44
CA ALA A 249 25.62 -13.48 18.83
C ALA A 249 26.60 -13.37 17.64
N SER A 250 26.06 -13.10 16.45
CA SER A 250 26.80 -13.05 15.19
C SER A 250 25.97 -12.31 14.14
N ASP A 251 26.65 -11.61 13.24
CA ASP A 251 26.12 -11.00 12.02
C ASP A 251 26.30 -11.88 10.77
N ASP A 252 26.93 -13.06 10.89
CA ASP A 252 27.01 -14.05 9.82
C ASP A 252 25.62 -14.62 9.53
N GLU A 253 25.21 -14.54 8.26
CA GLU A 253 23.91 -14.97 7.78
C GLU A 253 23.58 -16.43 8.17
N ILE A 254 24.52 -17.36 8.05
CA ILE A 254 24.26 -18.78 8.31
C ILE A 254 23.96 -19.00 9.79
N ARG A 255 24.72 -18.34 10.67
CA ARG A 255 24.48 -18.41 12.12
C ARG A 255 23.14 -17.81 12.50
N VAL A 256 22.76 -16.67 11.92
CA VAL A 256 21.46 -16.04 12.17
C VAL A 256 20.30 -16.92 11.69
N ALA A 257 20.43 -17.47 10.47
CA ALA A 257 19.43 -18.37 9.87
C ALA A 257 19.26 -19.68 10.65
N ALA A 258 20.31 -20.15 11.34
CA ALA A 258 20.24 -21.34 12.18
C ALA A 258 19.46 -21.13 13.50
N THR A 259 19.16 -19.87 13.87
CA THR A 259 18.34 -19.57 15.05
C THR A 259 16.85 -19.52 14.72
N PRO A 260 15.95 -19.78 15.69
CA PRO A 260 14.52 -19.53 15.51
C PRO A 260 14.19 -18.09 15.09
N TYR A 261 15.03 -17.12 15.47
CA TYR A 261 14.85 -15.70 15.13
C TYR A 261 15.28 -15.33 13.72
N GLY A 262 15.86 -16.26 12.93
CA GLY A 262 16.11 -16.03 11.50
C GLY A 262 14.85 -15.66 10.71
N VAL A 263 13.66 -16.05 11.21
CA VAL A 263 12.38 -15.62 10.63
C VAL A 263 12.19 -14.09 10.65
N ALA A 264 12.79 -13.37 11.60
CA ALA A 264 12.74 -11.91 11.65
C ALA A 264 13.37 -11.26 10.39
N VAL A 265 14.46 -11.84 9.88
CA VAL A 265 15.12 -11.38 8.64
C VAL A 265 14.21 -11.65 7.44
N THR A 266 13.59 -12.83 7.39
CA THR A 266 12.64 -13.18 6.33
C THR A 266 11.42 -12.26 6.33
N MET A 267 10.90 -11.91 7.52
CA MET A 267 9.80 -10.97 7.68
C MET A 267 10.19 -9.56 7.20
N ALA A 268 11.38 -9.06 7.58
CA ALA A 268 11.86 -7.76 7.16
C ALA A 268 12.05 -7.66 5.64
N LEU A 269 12.62 -8.70 5.01
CA LEU A 269 12.76 -8.77 3.55
C LEU A 269 11.43 -8.82 2.82
N HIS A 270 10.46 -9.57 3.36
CA HIS A 270 9.09 -9.59 2.83
C HIS A 270 8.42 -8.22 2.91
N ASP A 271 8.52 -7.55 4.06
CA ASP A 271 7.93 -6.23 4.27
C ASP A 271 8.55 -5.21 3.30
N LEU A 272 9.87 -5.25 3.08
CA LEU A 272 10.53 -4.41 2.07
C LEU A 272 10.09 -4.75 0.64
N SER A 273 9.89 -6.04 0.31
CA SER A 273 9.36 -6.44 -0.99
C SER A 273 7.95 -5.90 -1.23
N CYS A 274 7.11 -5.87 -0.19
CA CYS A 274 5.78 -5.26 -0.26
C CYS A 274 5.86 -3.76 -0.54
N VAL A 275 6.74 -3.03 0.15
CA VAL A 275 6.96 -1.58 -0.08
C VAL A 275 7.47 -1.34 -1.51
N ALA A 276 8.37 -2.19 -2.02
CA ALA A 276 8.86 -2.11 -3.39
C ALA A 276 7.74 -2.33 -4.42
N ALA A 277 6.86 -3.30 -4.17
CA ALA A 277 5.71 -3.58 -5.04
C ALA A 277 4.70 -2.42 -5.06
N ILE A 278 4.42 -1.81 -3.90
CA ILE A 278 3.56 -0.62 -3.77
C ILE A 278 4.18 0.54 -4.55
N LEU A 279 5.46 0.84 -4.30
CA LEU A 279 6.18 1.91 -4.99
C LEU A 279 6.13 1.72 -6.50
N ARG A 280 6.38 0.52 -7.00
CA ARG A 280 6.32 0.22 -8.44
C ARG A 280 4.91 0.46 -9.01
N MET A 281 3.87 0.09 -8.27
CA MET A 281 2.50 0.29 -8.70
C MET A 281 2.11 1.77 -8.72
N ASP A 282 2.56 2.54 -7.73
CA ASP A 282 2.35 3.99 -7.63
C ASP A 282 3.04 4.72 -8.79
N ILE A 283 4.32 4.41 -9.04
CA ILE A 283 5.09 4.92 -10.18
C ILE A 283 4.36 4.63 -11.50
N LYS A 284 3.95 3.38 -11.72
CA LYS A 284 3.26 2.97 -12.96
C LYS A 284 1.92 3.70 -13.17
N ARG A 285 1.25 4.10 -12.09
CA ARG A 285 -0.01 4.86 -12.13
C ARG A 285 0.18 6.38 -12.16
N GLY A 286 1.42 6.86 -12.06
CA GLY A 286 1.72 8.29 -11.96
C GLY A 286 1.32 8.91 -10.61
N HIS A 287 1.15 8.10 -9.56
CA HIS A 287 0.83 8.57 -8.22
C HIS A 287 2.11 8.80 -7.41
N PHE A 288 2.51 10.06 -7.22
CA PHE A 288 3.80 10.40 -6.60
C PHE A 288 3.72 10.78 -5.11
N ASP A 289 2.53 10.90 -4.53
CA ASP A 289 2.31 11.44 -3.16
C ASP A 289 3.10 10.67 -2.07
N ASN A 290 3.14 9.33 -2.18
CA ASN A 290 3.78 8.47 -1.18
C ASN A 290 5.20 8.01 -1.59
N VAL A 291 5.68 8.44 -2.75
CA VAL A 291 6.92 7.93 -3.33
C VAL A 291 8.13 8.28 -2.46
N ALA A 292 8.21 9.50 -1.93
CA ALA A 292 9.29 9.90 -1.03
C ALA A 292 9.37 9.02 0.23
N GLY A 293 8.22 8.73 0.84
CA GLY A 293 8.12 7.89 2.04
C GLY A 293 8.54 6.45 1.75
N ASN A 294 8.03 5.87 0.66
CA ASN A 294 8.37 4.50 0.26
C ASN A 294 9.85 4.38 -0.14
N LEU A 295 10.40 5.35 -0.88
CA LEU A 295 11.82 5.41 -1.23
C LEU A 295 12.70 5.47 0.02
N LYS A 296 12.32 6.28 1.01
CA LYS A 296 13.04 6.35 2.29
C LYS A 296 13.03 5.01 3.02
N THR A 297 11.85 4.39 3.17
CA THR A 297 11.73 3.09 3.84
C THR A 297 12.58 2.02 3.15
N LEU A 298 12.58 1.99 1.82
CA LEU A 298 13.37 1.05 1.02
C LEU A 298 14.86 1.34 1.13
N HIS A 299 15.27 2.60 1.02
CA HIS A 299 16.66 3.01 1.20
C HIS A 299 17.20 2.61 2.57
N ASP A 300 16.50 3.00 3.64
CA ASP A 300 16.92 2.76 5.02
C ASP A 300 16.92 1.27 5.33
N GLY A 301 15.93 0.52 4.84
CA GLY A 301 15.85 -0.93 5.00
C GLY A 301 16.95 -1.67 4.26
N VAL A 302 17.11 -1.42 2.95
CA VAL A 302 18.15 -2.07 2.13
C VAL A 302 19.54 -1.81 2.68
N ARG A 303 19.83 -0.54 3.03
CA ARG A 303 21.09 -0.15 3.67
C ARG A 303 21.26 -0.86 5.00
N GLY A 304 20.25 -0.78 5.87
CA GLY A 304 20.26 -1.33 7.21
C GLY A 304 20.57 -2.83 7.22
N LEU A 305 19.85 -3.61 6.41
CA LEU A 305 20.09 -5.05 6.27
C LEU A 305 21.54 -5.35 5.84
N ARG A 306 22.05 -4.64 4.83
CA ARG A 306 23.44 -4.87 4.34
C ARG A 306 24.50 -4.44 5.36
N THR A 307 24.23 -3.43 6.17
CA THR A 307 25.20 -2.92 7.15
C THR A 307 25.23 -3.75 8.43
N GLU A 308 24.15 -4.42 8.77
CA GLU A 308 24.02 -5.16 10.04
C GLU A 308 24.16 -6.66 9.89
N LEU A 309 24.03 -7.19 8.67
CA LEU A 309 24.07 -8.62 8.39
C LEU A 309 25.02 -8.88 7.21
N ASP A 310 25.96 -9.82 7.39
CA ASP A 310 26.87 -10.27 6.33
C ASP A 310 26.13 -11.23 5.40
N LEU A 311 25.39 -10.64 4.46
CA LEU A 311 24.58 -11.34 3.47
C LEU A 311 25.42 -11.83 2.30
N ARG A 312 25.32 -13.12 1.99
CA ARG A 312 25.98 -13.72 0.84
C ARG A 312 25.15 -13.48 -0.42
N ASN A 313 25.80 -13.15 -1.53
CA ASN A 313 25.10 -12.84 -2.78
C ASN A 313 24.30 -14.02 -3.36
N ASP A 314 24.71 -15.25 -3.08
CA ASP A 314 24.10 -16.49 -3.58
C ASP A 314 23.07 -17.11 -2.63
N SER A 315 22.91 -16.55 -1.43
CA SER A 315 21.93 -17.02 -0.45
C SER A 315 20.50 -16.61 -0.83
N ALA A 316 19.52 -17.22 -0.15
CA ALA A 316 18.12 -16.86 -0.35
C ALA A 316 17.85 -15.39 0.03
N TRP A 317 18.38 -14.93 1.17
CA TRP A 317 18.21 -13.55 1.62
C TRP A 317 18.95 -12.55 0.74
N GLY A 318 20.19 -12.85 0.32
CA GLY A 318 20.96 -11.99 -0.58
C GLY A 318 20.33 -11.87 -1.97
N LYS A 319 19.82 -12.98 -2.52
CA LYS A 319 19.05 -12.98 -3.79
C LYS A 319 17.77 -12.17 -3.67
N GLN A 320 17.03 -12.31 -2.57
CA GLN A 320 15.80 -11.54 -2.35
C GLN A 320 16.09 -10.03 -2.24
N LEU A 321 17.12 -9.63 -1.48
CA LEU A 321 17.53 -8.23 -1.38
C LEU A 321 17.98 -7.67 -2.73
N THR A 322 18.71 -8.46 -3.51
CA THR A 322 19.13 -8.10 -4.87
C THR A 322 17.92 -7.92 -5.80
N SER A 323 16.93 -8.82 -5.72
CA SER A 323 15.68 -8.71 -6.49
C SER A 323 14.92 -7.43 -6.14
N ILE A 324 14.77 -7.11 -4.85
CA ILE A 324 14.11 -5.88 -4.39
C ILE A 324 14.79 -4.66 -5.00
N ARG A 325 16.13 -4.58 -4.94
CA ARG A 325 16.90 -3.47 -5.51
C ARG A 325 16.74 -3.37 -7.03
N ALA A 326 16.77 -4.50 -7.74
CA ALA A 326 16.60 -4.54 -9.19
C ALA A 326 15.19 -4.08 -9.61
N ASP A 327 14.15 -4.57 -8.93
CA ASP A 327 12.75 -4.19 -9.22
C ASP A 327 12.51 -2.69 -9.05
N ILE A 328 13.06 -2.10 -7.99
CA ILE A 328 12.98 -0.65 -7.73
C ILE A 328 13.78 0.12 -8.77
N SER A 329 15.03 -0.26 -9.01
CA SER A 329 15.91 0.43 -9.96
C SER A 329 15.30 0.47 -11.36
N ASN A 330 14.79 -0.66 -11.85
CA ASN A 330 14.13 -0.76 -13.16
C ASN A 330 12.89 0.15 -13.26
N ALA A 331 12.05 0.18 -12.22
CA ALA A 331 10.85 1.01 -12.19
C ALA A 331 11.20 2.51 -12.18
N LEU A 332 12.17 2.91 -11.36
CA LEU A 332 12.61 4.30 -11.26
C LEU A 332 13.32 4.77 -12.53
N GLN A 333 14.22 3.95 -13.09
CA GLN A 333 15.00 4.28 -14.28
C GLN A 333 14.10 4.59 -15.48
N SER A 334 13.08 3.75 -15.73
CA SER A 334 12.14 3.96 -16.82
C SER A 334 11.43 5.31 -16.74
N GLU A 335 10.98 5.70 -15.54
CA GLU A 335 10.32 7.00 -15.37
C GLU A 335 11.32 8.17 -15.46
N ILE A 336 12.49 8.06 -14.82
CA ILE A 336 13.54 9.10 -14.83
C ILE A 336 13.98 9.39 -16.28
N ASP A 337 14.29 8.36 -17.07
CA ASP A 337 14.76 8.53 -18.45
C ASP A 337 13.68 9.15 -19.36
N SER A 338 12.40 9.05 -19.00
CA SER A 338 11.28 9.64 -19.76
C SER A 338 11.14 11.15 -19.57
N VAL A 339 11.58 11.69 -18.42
CA VAL A 339 11.31 13.09 -18.02
C VAL A 339 11.91 14.12 -18.99
N PRO A 340 13.18 14.01 -19.43
CA PRO A 340 13.75 14.95 -20.39
C PRO A 340 12.97 15.04 -21.69
N GLY A 341 12.41 13.91 -22.16
CA GLY A 341 11.58 13.87 -23.37
C GLY A 341 10.29 14.68 -23.23
N ARG A 342 9.61 14.57 -22.08
CA ARG A 342 8.38 15.31 -21.76
C ARG A 342 8.66 16.81 -21.68
N VAL A 343 9.71 17.21 -20.96
CA VAL A 343 10.12 18.62 -20.85
C VAL A 343 10.45 19.21 -22.22
N ARG A 344 11.24 18.49 -23.04
CA ARG A 344 11.55 18.91 -24.42
C ARG A 344 10.30 19.06 -25.27
N ARG A 345 9.29 18.20 -25.12
CA ARG A 345 8.04 18.28 -25.89
C ARG A 345 7.27 19.57 -25.62
N ILE A 346 7.16 19.97 -24.35
CA ILE A 346 6.43 21.16 -23.90
C ILE A 346 7.20 22.45 -24.29
N LEU A 347 8.51 22.47 -24.03
CA LEU A 347 9.35 23.65 -24.28
C LEU A 347 9.82 23.78 -25.74
N ARG A 348 9.50 22.82 -26.61
CA ARG A 348 9.98 22.82 -28.00
C ARG A 348 9.61 24.13 -28.70
N GLN A 349 10.62 24.87 -29.13
CA GLN A 349 10.40 26.03 -29.97
C GLN A 349 10.09 25.58 -31.40
N ARG A 350 8.86 25.87 -31.86
CA ARG A 350 8.44 25.65 -33.25
C ARG A 350 8.62 26.94 -34.04
N ALA A 351 8.83 26.88 -35.36
CA ALA A 351 8.76 28.09 -36.17
C ALA A 351 7.32 28.62 -36.14
N GLU A 352 7.11 29.93 -36.25
CA GLU A 352 5.77 30.53 -36.11
C GLU A 352 4.77 29.98 -37.14
N LYS A 353 5.24 29.68 -38.36
CA LYS A 353 4.45 29.01 -39.42
C LYS A 353 3.95 27.62 -39.06
N ASP A 354 4.61 26.93 -38.13
CA ASP A 354 4.29 25.55 -37.71
C ASP A 354 3.39 25.53 -36.45
N ILE A 355 2.98 26.71 -35.96
CA ILE A 355 2.07 26.85 -34.81
C ILE A 355 0.65 27.03 -35.35
N PRO A 356 -0.23 26.03 -35.19
CA PRO A 356 -1.59 26.14 -35.68
C PRO A 356 -2.37 27.23 -34.90
N PRO A 357 -3.34 27.90 -35.56
CA PRO A 357 -4.21 28.86 -34.88
C PRO A 357 -4.91 28.19 -33.69
N GLY A 358 -4.86 28.83 -32.52
CA GLY A 358 -5.47 28.29 -31.31
C GLY A 358 -4.67 27.19 -30.62
N ALA A 359 -3.40 26.95 -31.00
CA ALA A 359 -2.50 26.07 -30.27
C ALA A 359 -2.45 26.45 -28.78
N ARG A 360 -2.57 25.43 -27.92
CA ARG A 360 -2.49 25.57 -26.47
C ARG A 360 -1.58 24.49 -25.89
N ILE A 361 -1.02 24.79 -24.73
CA ILE A 361 -0.36 23.80 -23.88
C ILE A 361 -1.39 23.28 -22.90
N ASP A 362 -1.42 21.96 -22.76
CA ASP A 362 -2.26 21.30 -21.77
C ASP A 362 -1.71 21.57 -20.36
N SER A 363 -2.51 22.20 -19.50
CA SER A 363 -2.11 22.49 -18.13
C SER A 363 -1.90 21.23 -17.30
N THR A 364 -2.66 20.17 -17.58
CA THR A 364 -2.51 18.89 -16.89
C THR A 364 -1.17 18.24 -17.24
N GLU A 365 -0.76 18.31 -18.51
CA GLU A 365 0.56 17.81 -18.95
C GLU A 365 1.71 18.56 -18.27
N VAL A 366 1.56 19.87 -18.05
CA VAL A 366 2.54 20.69 -17.32
C VAL A 366 2.61 20.27 -15.86
N GLU A 367 1.48 20.07 -15.19
CA GLU A 367 1.42 19.63 -13.79
C GLU A 367 2.04 18.25 -13.58
N GLU A 368 1.71 17.29 -14.46
CA GLU A 368 2.34 15.97 -14.46
C GLU A 368 3.86 16.06 -14.66
N THR A 369 4.31 16.93 -15.56
CA THR A 369 5.75 17.11 -15.82
C THR A 369 6.46 17.78 -14.65
N VAL A 370 5.83 18.73 -13.98
CA VAL A 370 6.34 19.32 -12.72
C VAL A 370 6.50 18.24 -11.65
N ALA A 371 5.48 17.40 -11.46
CA ALA A 371 5.54 16.30 -10.50
C ALA A 371 6.66 15.29 -10.84
N LEU A 372 6.88 15.00 -12.12
CA LEU A 372 7.96 14.12 -12.57
C LEU A 372 9.36 14.73 -12.35
N ILE A 373 9.53 16.04 -12.53
CA ILE A 373 10.80 16.72 -12.23
C ILE A 373 11.09 16.64 -10.72
N ASP A 374 10.09 16.90 -9.87
CA ASP A 374 10.22 16.80 -8.41
C ASP A 374 10.50 15.34 -7.97
N PHE A 375 9.87 14.37 -8.63
CA PHE A 375 10.15 12.96 -8.44
C PHE A 375 11.63 12.61 -8.74
N VAL A 376 12.22 13.12 -9.83
CA VAL A 376 13.65 12.92 -10.13
C VAL A 376 14.53 13.53 -9.03
N ALA A 377 14.18 14.72 -8.53
CA ALA A 377 14.89 15.36 -7.42
C ALA A 377 14.81 14.53 -6.13
N THR A 378 13.63 13.98 -5.82
CA THR A 378 13.40 13.10 -4.68
C THR A 378 14.21 11.80 -4.78
N CYS A 379 14.25 11.17 -5.96
CA CYS A 379 15.01 9.94 -6.20
C CYS A 379 16.50 10.11 -5.89
N ARG A 380 17.06 11.28 -6.20
CA ARG A 380 18.47 11.60 -5.94
C ARG A 380 18.85 11.50 -4.46
N ASN A 381 17.94 11.79 -3.53
CA ASN A 381 18.20 11.72 -2.09
C ASN A 381 18.44 10.28 -1.59
N TYR A 382 17.97 9.29 -2.34
CA TYR A 382 17.99 7.87 -1.95
C TYR A 382 18.77 6.98 -2.93
N ALA A 383 19.44 7.60 -3.91
CA ALA A 383 19.95 6.89 -5.07
C ALA A 383 21.11 5.92 -4.77
N SER A 384 21.83 6.13 -3.66
CA SER A 384 23.05 5.38 -3.32
C SER A 384 22.81 3.89 -3.05
N GLU A 385 21.64 3.58 -2.51
CA GLU A 385 21.28 2.21 -2.13
C GLU A 385 20.40 1.54 -3.19
N LEU A 386 19.72 2.34 -4.00
CA LEU A 386 18.73 1.91 -4.99
C LEU A 386 19.29 1.70 -6.39
N ALA A 387 20.62 1.79 -6.57
CA ALA A 387 21.29 1.57 -7.85
C ALA A 387 20.77 2.47 -8.99
N ILE A 388 20.50 3.73 -8.68
CA ILE A 388 20.01 4.75 -9.63
C ILE A 388 20.82 6.06 -9.58
N ASN A 389 21.98 6.05 -8.91
CA ASN A 389 22.85 7.23 -8.77
C ASN A 389 23.22 7.87 -10.11
N GLU A 390 23.69 7.06 -11.05
CA GLU A 390 24.19 7.56 -12.33
C GLU A 390 23.06 8.18 -13.15
N VAL A 391 21.94 7.47 -13.28
CA VAL A 391 20.80 7.93 -14.08
C VAL A 391 20.15 9.17 -13.47
N THR A 392 19.97 9.24 -12.15
CA THR A 392 19.40 10.44 -11.50
C THR A 392 20.32 11.65 -11.67
N LEU A 393 21.62 11.50 -11.44
CA LEU A 393 22.58 12.60 -11.55
C LEU A 393 22.66 13.15 -12.98
N ARG A 394 22.78 12.24 -13.97
CA ARG A 394 22.82 12.59 -15.39
C ARG A 394 21.54 13.32 -15.80
N THR A 395 20.39 12.70 -15.55
CA THR A 395 19.09 13.24 -15.97
C THR A 395 18.78 14.58 -15.30
N TYR A 396 19.09 14.73 -14.01
CA TYR A 396 18.89 16.00 -13.31
C TYR A 396 19.76 17.12 -13.89
N SER A 397 21.03 16.84 -14.19
CA SER A 397 21.94 17.80 -14.81
C SER A 397 21.47 18.20 -16.22
N ASP A 398 21.03 17.23 -17.02
CA ASP A 398 20.47 17.47 -18.36
C ASP A 398 19.20 18.33 -18.31
N LEU A 399 18.32 18.08 -17.33
CA LEU A 399 17.12 18.87 -17.10
C LEU A 399 17.45 20.31 -16.74
N GLN A 400 18.40 20.53 -15.81
CA GLN A 400 18.84 21.88 -15.43
C GLN A 400 19.35 22.65 -16.66
N GLN A 401 20.33 22.10 -17.39
CA GLN A 401 20.90 22.78 -18.55
C GLN A 401 19.85 23.08 -19.64
N TYR A 402 18.97 22.12 -19.92
CA TYR A 402 17.96 22.29 -20.96
C TYR A 402 16.88 23.30 -20.57
N VAL A 403 16.37 23.24 -19.34
CA VAL A 403 15.31 24.14 -18.87
C VAL A 403 15.81 25.57 -18.77
N GLU A 404 17.01 25.80 -18.20
CA GLU A 404 17.62 27.13 -18.14
C GLU A 404 17.76 27.75 -19.53
N ARG A 405 18.45 27.06 -20.44
CA ARG A 405 18.66 27.53 -21.82
C ARG A 405 17.33 27.75 -22.56
N SER A 406 16.38 26.82 -22.43
CA SER A 406 15.09 26.92 -23.13
C SER A 406 14.26 28.08 -22.60
N THR A 407 14.30 28.35 -21.30
CA THR A 407 13.58 29.45 -20.66
C THR A 407 14.10 30.79 -21.17
N GLU A 408 15.43 30.99 -21.19
CA GLU A 408 16.05 32.21 -21.73
C GLU A 408 15.67 32.44 -23.19
N GLN A 409 15.76 31.39 -24.02
CA GLN A 409 15.39 31.47 -25.43
C GLN A 409 13.90 31.77 -25.62
N LEU A 410 13.02 31.20 -24.78
CA LEU A 410 11.58 31.42 -24.87
C LEU A 410 11.23 32.86 -24.47
N VAL A 411 11.83 33.39 -23.41
CA VAL A 411 11.69 34.81 -23.00
C VAL A 411 12.19 35.74 -24.10
N GLN A 412 13.31 35.43 -24.74
CA GLN A 412 13.79 36.22 -25.88
C GLN A 412 12.83 36.16 -27.07
N SER A 413 12.24 34.98 -27.35
CA SER A 413 11.28 34.81 -28.45
C SER A 413 9.98 35.59 -28.23
N LEU A 414 9.56 35.80 -26.97
CA LEU A 414 8.37 36.60 -26.64
C LEU A 414 8.48 38.06 -27.09
N ARG A 415 9.69 38.65 -27.06
CA ARG A 415 9.92 40.05 -27.45
C ARG A 415 9.57 40.32 -28.92
N GLY A 416 9.75 39.30 -29.78
CA GLY A 416 9.53 39.41 -31.23
C GLY A 416 8.27 38.71 -31.74
N ALA A 417 7.54 37.98 -30.88
CA ALA A 417 6.48 37.07 -31.29
C ALA A 417 5.28 37.80 -31.93
N ASP A 418 4.82 37.27 -33.06
CA ASP A 418 3.61 37.74 -33.72
C ASP A 418 2.36 37.52 -32.86
N HIS A 419 1.36 38.41 -33.00
CA HIS A 419 0.17 38.42 -32.15
C HIS A 419 -0.60 37.08 -32.17
N LYS A 420 -0.57 36.36 -33.30
CA LYS A 420 -1.25 35.06 -33.49
C LYS A 420 -0.62 33.93 -32.66
N VAL A 421 0.67 33.99 -32.36
CA VAL A 421 1.41 32.93 -31.65
C VAL A 421 1.82 33.35 -30.24
N ARG A 422 1.67 34.63 -29.89
CA ARG A 422 2.05 35.22 -28.59
C ARG A 422 1.44 34.48 -27.40
N THR A 423 0.15 34.15 -27.43
CA THR A 423 -0.52 33.43 -26.34
C THR A 423 0.09 32.04 -26.10
N TYR A 424 0.39 31.30 -27.17
CA TYR A 424 1.04 30.01 -27.07
C TYR A 424 2.45 30.12 -26.47
N ARG A 425 3.23 31.13 -26.90
CA ARG A 425 4.56 31.41 -26.33
C ARG A 425 4.50 31.80 -24.85
N GLN A 426 3.50 32.57 -24.45
CA GLN A 426 3.29 32.93 -23.04
C GLN A 426 3.01 31.67 -22.20
N GLN A 427 2.18 30.75 -22.70
CA GLN A 427 1.95 29.46 -22.04
C GLN A 427 3.25 28.63 -21.96
N GLN A 428 4.09 28.61 -23.01
CA GLN A 428 5.38 27.90 -22.98
C GLN A 428 6.31 28.47 -21.91
N VAL A 429 6.36 29.80 -21.79
CA VAL A 429 7.19 30.48 -20.78
C VAL A 429 6.66 30.25 -19.38
N GLN A 430 5.35 30.28 -19.17
CA GLN A 430 4.75 29.94 -17.88
C GLN A 430 5.07 28.50 -17.46
N ALA A 431 4.99 27.53 -18.39
CA ALA A 431 5.40 26.16 -18.13
C ALA A 431 6.89 26.06 -17.78
N ALA A 432 7.75 26.77 -18.53
CA ALA A 432 9.19 26.83 -18.27
C ALA A 432 9.51 27.40 -16.88
N ILE A 433 8.83 28.47 -16.46
CA ILE A 433 8.99 29.08 -15.13
C ILE A 433 8.59 28.08 -14.03
N ARG A 434 7.51 27.30 -14.21
CA ARG A 434 7.14 26.25 -13.26
C ARG A 434 8.22 25.16 -13.16
N PHE A 435 8.84 24.77 -14.28
CA PHE A 435 9.96 23.83 -14.25
C PHE A 435 11.19 24.43 -13.56
N CYS A 436 11.47 25.71 -13.79
CA CYS A 436 12.53 26.44 -13.11
C CYS A 436 12.33 26.47 -11.59
N GLN A 437 11.08 26.64 -11.12
CA GLN A 437 10.77 26.65 -9.70
C GLN A 437 11.20 25.36 -9.00
N VAL A 438 10.92 24.19 -9.61
CA VAL A 438 11.30 22.90 -9.04
C VAL A 438 12.82 22.64 -9.15
N LEU A 439 13.47 23.06 -10.25
CA LEU A 439 14.89 22.77 -10.49
C LEU A 439 15.87 23.73 -9.81
N PHE A 440 15.47 24.98 -9.61
CA PHE A 440 16.33 26.10 -9.18
C PHE A 440 15.78 26.90 -8.00
N GLY A 441 14.53 26.69 -7.60
CA GLY A 441 13.87 27.38 -6.49
C GLY A 441 13.09 28.64 -6.90
N ASP A 442 12.37 29.20 -5.91
CA ASP A 442 11.40 30.29 -6.10
C ASP A 442 12.04 31.61 -6.55
N ASP A 443 13.27 31.90 -6.11
CA ASP A 443 13.97 33.15 -6.47
C ASP A 443 14.30 33.20 -7.96
N TYR A 444 14.80 32.10 -8.53
CA TYR A 444 15.11 32.01 -9.95
C TYR A 444 13.85 32.01 -10.81
N ALA A 445 12.79 31.30 -10.37
CA ALA A 445 11.49 31.34 -11.04
C ALA A 445 10.91 32.78 -11.07
N SER A 446 11.02 33.51 -9.95
CA SER A 446 10.58 34.91 -9.85
C SER A 446 11.37 35.84 -10.77
N LEU A 447 12.68 35.64 -10.89
CA LEU A 447 13.53 36.37 -11.85
C LEU A 447 13.06 36.15 -13.29
N MET A 448 12.84 34.90 -13.68
CA MET A 448 12.37 34.55 -15.02
C MET A 448 10.97 35.08 -15.31
N SER A 449 10.08 35.09 -14.31
CA SER A 449 8.74 35.68 -14.45
C SER A 449 8.81 37.17 -14.76
N ARG A 450 9.64 37.93 -14.02
CA ARG A 450 9.85 39.36 -14.31
C ARG A 450 10.44 39.59 -15.69
N ALA A 451 11.39 38.74 -16.10
CA ALA A 451 11.98 38.81 -17.44
C ALA A 451 10.95 38.55 -18.55
N ALA A 452 10.05 37.59 -18.34
CA ALA A 452 8.94 37.29 -19.24
C ALA A 452 7.92 38.42 -19.34
N GLU A 453 7.54 39.05 -18.22
CA GLU A 453 6.65 40.21 -18.18
C GLU A 453 7.23 41.38 -18.97
N ASN A 454 8.52 41.70 -18.74
CA ASN A 454 9.23 42.74 -19.50
C ASN A 454 9.31 42.42 -20.99
N ALA A 455 9.50 41.15 -21.36
CA ALA A 455 9.47 40.72 -22.76
C ALA A 455 8.08 40.81 -23.39
N ALA A 456 7.03 40.63 -22.59
CA ALA A 456 5.64 40.74 -23.02
C ALA A 456 5.11 42.17 -23.06
N THR A 457 5.77 43.15 -22.45
CA THR A 457 5.41 44.58 -22.51
C THR A 457 6.32 45.40 -23.42
N GLY A 458 7.51 44.89 -23.75
CA GLY A 458 8.44 45.53 -24.67
C GLY A 458 7.85 45.70 -26.08
N GLU A 459 7.49 46.94 -26.42
CA GLU A 459 7.06 47.33 -27.76
C GLU A 459 8.14 47.03 -28.82
N ARG A 460 7.71 46.69 -30.05
CA ARG A 460 8.59 46.70 -31.23
C ARG A 460 9.20 48.10 -31.32
N LYS A 461 10.48 48.27 -30.95
CA LYS A 461 11.27 49.39 -31.47
C LYS A 461 11.27 49.23 -32.98
N SER A 462 10.42 50.01 -33.65
CA SER A 462 10.41 50.17 -35.09
C SER A 462 11.85 50.42 -35.54
N SER A 463 12.41 49.47 -36.29
CA SER A 463 13.60 49.71 -37.09
C SER A 463 13.20 50.74 -38.14
N ARG A 464 13.27 52.01 -37.77
CA ARG A 464 13.19 53.11 -38.71
C ARG A 464 14.39 52.97 -39.63
N ALA A 465 14.08 52.73 -40.91
CA ALA A 465 15.03 52.73 -42.00
C ALA A 465 15.90 53.99 -41.96
N SER A 466 17.19 53.81 -42.28
CA SER A 466 18.05 54.83 -42.87
C SER A 466 18.89 54.14 -43.92
#